data_AF-A0A8G1TQH6-F1
#
_entry.id   AF-A0A8G1TQH6-F1
#
_cell.length_a   1.000
_cell.length_b   1.000
_cell.length_c   1.000
_cell.angle_alpha   90.00
_cell.angle_beta   90.00
_cell.angle_gamma   90.00
#
_symmetry.space_group_name_H-M   'P 1'
#
loop_
_entity.id
_entity.type
_entity.pdbx_description
1 polymer ?
#
loop_
_entity_poly.entity_id
_entity_poly.type
_entity_poly.pdbx_seq_one_letter_code
_entity_poly.pdbx_strand_id
1 'polypeptide(L)'
;MTSNDGIQVSVYTRWHQLSVPLAFALAAGSFMLVVFNRGPIVLAVVLAVLGLLVPPLVAFKGFPTRNTVKVTSEGLEFSRRSAVAFAQLSRWGTDDYLKLVRPGLPTLLVSAVDRPTRERLLREFEQALAAWHTRQPAGTQAARRTHFYGSTAGRLVGLLIIVLGAGVAVMALSLREPSMSLAIVGGLGALFGLAMLFGRRG
;
A
#
# COMPACT_ATOMS: atom_id res chain seq x y z
N MET A 1 34.93 -14.44 5.34
CA MET A 1 34.23 -14.29 4.05
C MET A 1 32.83 -13.79 4.34
N THR A 2 32.57 -12.49 4.15
CA THR A 2 31.29 -11.84 4.45
C THR A 2 30.35 -12.00 3.25
N SER A 3 29.50 -13.02 3.27
CA SER A 3 28.55 -13.29 2.18
C SER A 3 27.56 -12.15 2.00
N ASN A 4 27.55 -11.60 0.79
CA ASN A 4 26.72 -10.50 0.31
C ASN A 4 25.27 -10.97 0.03
N ASP A 5 24.69 -11.80 0.91
CA ASP A 5 23.43 -12.54 0.65
C ASP A 5 22.15 -11.76 0.97
N GLY A 6 22.28 -10.55 1.48
CA GLY A 6 21.14 -9.73 1.88
C GLY A 6 20.51 -8.99 0.70
N ILE A 7 19.21 -9.14 0.51
CA ILE A 7 18.41 -8.42 -0.49
C ILE A 7 18.05 -7.03 0.05
N GLN A 8 18.44 -5.96 -0.67
CA GLN A 8 18.06 -4.61 -0.28
C GLN A 8 16.56 -4.37 -0.52
N VAL A 9 15.86 -3.94 0.53
CA VAL A 9 14.41 -3.74 0.51
C VAL A 9 14.01 -2.47 1.25
N SER A 10 12.87 -1.93 0.85
CA SER A 10 12.11 -0.97 1.62
C SER A 10 10.92 -1.65 2.29
N VAL A 11 10.81 -1.53 3.60
CA VAL A 11 9.75 -2.14 4.40
C VAL A 11 8.79 -1.07 4.91
N TYR A 12 7.57 -1.10 4.38
CA TYR A 12 6.48 -0.22 4.78
C TYR A 12 5.46 -0.97 5.63
N THR A 13 4.59 -0.21 6.29
CA THR A 13 3.41 -0.75 6.97
C THR A 13 2.13 -0.19 6.34
N ARG A 14 0.99 -0.79 6.66
CA ARG A 14 -0.34 -0.23 6.32
C ARG A 14 -0.49 1.24 6.74
N TRP A 15 0.14 1.67 7.82
CA TRP A 15 0.13 3.07 8.26
C TRP A 15 0.75 4.01 7.23
N HIS A 16 1.81 3.60 6.54
CA HIS A 16 2.43 4.42 5.50
C HIS A 16 1.48 4.55 4.30
N GLN A 17 0.85 3.44 3.89
CA GLN A 17 -0.13 3.46 2.79
C GLN A 17 -1.33 4.33 3.10
N LEU A 18 -1.81 4.33 4.35
CA LEU A 18 -2.96 5.14 4.77
C LEU A 18 -2.59 6.60 5.05
N SER A 19 -1.32 6.89 5.38
CA SER A 19 -0.87 8.24 5.68
C SER A 19 -1.04 9.20 4.49
N VAL A 20 -0.79 8.73 3.27
CA VAL A 20 -0.90 9.55 2.04
C VAL A 20 -2.34 9.96 1.75
N PRO A 21 -3.32 9.05 1.59
CA PRO A 21 -4.71 9.45 1.35
C PRO A 21 -5.29 10.24 2.53
N LEU A 22 -4.91 9.91 3.77
CA LEU A 22 -5.30 10.70 4.94
C LEU A 22 -4.75 12.12 4.87
N ALA A 23 -3.49 12.29 4.46
CA ALA A 23 -2.87 13.60 4.31
C ALA A 23 -3.57 14.47 3.27
N PHE A 24 -3.92 13.88 2.11
CA PHE A 24 -4.72 14.58 1.09
C PHE A 24 -6.11 14.94 1.61
N ALA A 25 -6.80 14.02 2.28
CA ALA A 25 -8.13 14.26 2.83
C ALA A 25 -8.12 15.36 3.88
N LEU A 26 -7.14 15.34 4.80
CA LEU A 26 -6.96 16.38 5.81
C LEU A 26 -6.63 17.73 5.17
N ALA A 27 -5.68 17.76 4.22
CA ALA A 27 -5.26 18.99 3.57
C ALA A 27 -6.40 19.66 2.79
N ALA A 28 -7.08 18.89 1.93
CA ALA A 28 -8.21 19.38 1.15
C ALA A 28 -9.40 19.74 2.05
N GLY A 29 -9.71 18.89 3.04
CA GLY A 29 -10.80 19.11 3.98
C GLY A 29 -10.60 20.37 4.82
N SER A 30 -9.40 20.57 5.38
CA SER A 30 -9.10 21.76 6.18
C SER A 30 -9.10 23.04 5.34
N PHE A 31 -8.57 22.97 4.12
CA PHE A 31 -8.56 24.11 3.20
C PHE A 31 -10.00 24.54 2.86
N MET A 32 -10.83 23.58 2.42
CA MET A 32 -12.22 23.82 2.06
C MET A 32 -13.04 24.33 3.25
N LEU A 33 -12.82 23.76 4.45
CA LEU A 33 -13.48 24.20 5.67
C LEU A 33 -13.24 25.69 5.94
N VAL A 34 -11.98 26.14 5.87
CA VAL A 34 -11.66 27.56 6.15
C VAL A 34 -12.20 28.47 5.06
N VAL A 35 -12.02 28.11 3.79
CA VAL A 35 -12.45 28.94 2.65
C VAL A 35 -13.98 29.08 2.62
N PHE A 36 -14.73 27.99 2.79
CA PHE A 36 -16.20 28.06 2.78
C PHE A 36 -16.79 28.78 4.00
N ASN A 37 -16.06 28.82 5.11
CA ASN A 37 -16.43 29.63 6.28
C ASN A 37 -15.90 31.07 6.22
N ARG A 38 -15.40 31.52 5.05
CA ARG A 38 -14.81 32.87 4.84
C ARG A 38 -13.68 33.21 5.81
N GLY A 39 -12.95 32.19 6.28
CA GLY A 39 -11.81 32.36 7.16
C GLY A 39 -10.58 32.89 6.41
N PRO A 40 -9.51 33.26 7.14
CA PRO A 40 -8.30 33.80 6.54
C PRO A 40 -7.62 32.77 5.61
N ILE A 41 -7.25 33.20 4.39
CA ILE A 41 -6.56 32.33 3.41
C ILE A 41 -5.24 31.79 3.98
N VAL A 42 -4.49 32.61 4.72
CA VAL A 42 -3.25 32.20 5.37
C VAL A 42 -3.48 31.02 6.32
N LEU A 43 -4.58 31.04 7.09
CA LEU A 43 -4.94 29.94 7.98
C LEU A 43 -5.30 28.67 7.20
N ALA A 44 -6.03 28.81 6.08
CA ALA A 44 -6.37 27.68 5.21
C ALA A 44 -5.11 26.99 4.68
N VAL A 45 -4.13 27.77 4.23
CA VAL A 45 -2.84 27.27 3.72
C VAL A 45 -2.05 26.58 4.83
N VAL A 46 -1.93 27.19 6.01
CA VAL A 46 -1.21 26.60 7.15
C VAL A 46 -1.81 25.26 7.53
N LEU A 47 -3.13 25.19 7.70
CA LEU A 47 -3.80 23.93 8.06
C LEU A 47 -3.67 22.88 6.96
N ALA A 48 -3.76 23.28 5.68
CA ALA A 48 -3.59 22.36 4.57
C ALA A 48 -2.18 21.76 4.54
N VAL A 49 -1.14 22.59 4.74
CA VAL A 49 0.25 22.15 4.80
C VAL A 49 0.46 21.22 6.00
N LEU A 50 -0.08 21.54 7.18
CA LEU A 50 -0.02 20.66 8.34
C LEU A 50 -0.72 19.32 8.09
N GLY A 51 -1.92 19.34 7.53
CA GLY A 51 -2.66 18.15 7.13
C GLY A 51 -1.90 17.29 6.14
N LEU A 52 -1.16 17.91 5.21
CA LEU A 52 -0.36 17.20 4.21
C LEU A 52 0.92 16.57 4.79
N LEU A 53 1.58 17.26 5.73
CA LEU A 53 2.91 16.86 6.22
C LEU A 53 2.87 15.97 7.46
N VAL A 54 1.96 16.21 8.40
CA VAL A 54 1.96 15.53 9.70
C VAL A 54 1.73 14.02 9.57
N PRO A 55 0.72 13.51 8.83
CA PRO A 55 0.48 12.07 8.77
C PRO A 55 1.67 11.28 8.18
N PRO A 56 2.29 11.69 7.05
CA PRO A 56 3.50 11.03 6.55
C PRO A 56 4.65 11.10 7.56
N LEU A 57 4.94 12.27 8.15
CA LEU A 57 6.04 12.40 9.11
C LEU A 57 5.91 11.44 10.29
N VAL A 58 4.69 11.31 10.85
CA VAL A 58 4.41 10.36 11.93
C VAL A 58 4.60 8.91 11.46
N ALA A 59 4.09 8.57 10.27
CA ALA A 59 4.22 7.22 9.71
C ALA A 59 5.69 6.81 9.49
N PHE A 60 6.50 7.70 8.89
CA PHE A 60 7.90 7.43 8.55
C PHE A 60 8.85 7.53 9.75
N LYS A 61 8.56 8.38 10.75
CA LYS A 61 9.36 8.45 11.98
C LYS A 61 9.24 7.17 12.82
N GLY A 62 8.07 6.54 12.82
CA GLY A 62 7.83 5.30 13.58
C GLY A 62 8.45 4.04 12.97
N PHE A 63 8.87 4.07 11.69
CA PHE A 63 9.28 2.87 10.96
C PHE A 63 10.36 3.16 9.89
N PRO A 64 11.64 2.81 10.15
CA PRO A 64 12.72 3.04 9.17
C PRO A 64 12.53 2.17 7.93
N THR A 65 12.41 2.78 6.75
CA THR A 65 11.98 2.07 5.54
C THR A 65 13.09 1.24 4.91
N ARG A 66 14.32 1.74 4.83
CA ARG A 66 15.44 1.02 4.20
C ARG A 66 15.98 -0.10 5.08
N ASN A 67 16.11 -1.28 4.51
CA ASN A 67 16.56 -2.48 5.20
C ASN A 67 17.25 -3.46 4.26
N THR A 68 17.85 -4.48 4.85
CA THR A 68 18.34 -5.64 4.13
C THR A 68 17.60 -6.85 4.67
N VAL A 69 17.01 -7.66 3.78
CA VAL A 69 16.30 -8.89 4.16
C VAL A 69 17.09 -10.11 3.73
N LYS A 70 17.11 -11.12 4.59
CA LYS A 70 17.61 -12.47 4.28
C LYS A 70 16.46 -13.46 4.47
N VAL A 71 16.21 -14.28 3.45
CA VAL A 71 15.25 -15.37 3.57
C VAL A 71 15.96 -16.56 4.22
N THR A 72 15.39 -17.06 5.31
CA THR A 72 15.92 -18.19 6.08
C THR A 72 14.95 -19.35 6.07
N SER A 73 15.34 -20.48 6.65
CA SER A 73 14.47 -21.66 6.77
C SER A 73 13.26 -21.42 7.68
N GLU A 74 13.33 -20.48 8.62
CA GLU A 74 12.30 -20.22 9.62
C GLU A 74 11.50 -18.94 9.37
N GLY A 75 11.97 -18.08 8.46
CA GLY A 75 11.32 -16.82 8.17
C GLY A 75 12.20 -15.80 7.45
N LEU A 76 11.85 -14.53 7.63
CA LEU A 76 12.56 -13.38 7.08
C LEU A 76 13.36 -12.68 8.18
N GLU A 77 14.65 -12.59 8.02
CA GLU A 77 15.52 -11.81 8.89
C GLU A 77 15.79 -10.44 8.29
N PHE A 78 15.74 -9.40 9.12
CA PHE A 78 15.93 -8.03 8.70
C PHE A 78 17.13 -7.43 9.44
N SER A 79 17.99 -6.68 8.75
CA SER A 79 19.19 -6.09 9.37
C SER A 79 18.88 -5.04 10.43
N ARG A 80 17.78 -4.30 10.29
CA ARG A 80 17.38 -3.21 11.20
C ARG A 80 16.04 -3.44 11.91
N ARG A 81 15.46 -4.65 11.82
CA ARG A 81 14.14 -4.97 12.38
C ARG A 81 14.10 -6.39 12.93
N SER A 82 13.12 -6.65 13.79
CA SER A 82 12.85 -8.01 14.28
C SER A 82 12.58 -8.96 13.11
N ALA A 83 13.11 -10.17 13.21
CA ALA A 83 12.78 -11.24 12.27
C ALA A 83 11.27 -11.52 12.24
N VAL A 84 10.79 -11.99 11.10
CA VAL A 84 9.41 -12.41 10.89
C VAL A 84 9.41 -13.90 10.64
N ALA A 85 9.03 -14.67 11.65
CA ALA A 85 8.91 -16.12 11.53
C ALA A 85 7.71 -16.51 10.66
N PHE A 86 7.83 -17.58 9.88
CA PHE A 86 6.73 -18.12 9.07
C PHE A 86 5.53 -18.55 9.94
N ALA A 87 5.78 -19.07 11.14
CA ALA A 87 4.75 -19.42 12.13
C ALA A 87 3.87 -18.22 12.55
N GLN A 88 4.35 -16.99 12.43
CA GLN A 88 3.59 -15.78 12.79
C GLN A 88 2.69 -15.28 11.64
N LEU A 89 2.82 -15.86 10.44
CA LEU A 89 2.08 -15.41 9.26
C LEU A 89 0.70 -16.06 9.22
N SER A 90 -0.32 -15.21 9.16
CA SER A 90 -1.70 -15.65 8.87
C SER A 90 -2.01 -15.63 7.38
N ARG A 91 -1.51 -14.60 6.68
CA ARG A 91 -1.76 -14.37 5.25
C ARG A 91 -0.55 -13.71 4.61
N TRP A 92 -0.35 -13.94 3.33
CA TRP A 92 0.70 -13.31 2.54
C TRP A 92 0.22 -12.99 1.12
N GLY A 93 0.96 -12.18 0.37
CA GLY A 93 0.63 -11.85 -1.02
C GLY A 93 1.82 -11.29 -1.78
N THR A 94 1.80 -11.36 -3.11
CA THR A 94 2.98 -11.09 -3.96
C THR A 94 2.69 -10.13 -5.12
N ASP A 95 1.48 -9.57 -5.18
CA ASP A 95 0.96 -8.82 -6.33
C ASP A 95 1.91 -7.70 -6.80
N ASP A 96 2.14 -6.70 -5.96
CA ASP A 96 3.03 -5.56 -6.25
C ASP A 96 4.31 -5.60 -5.39
N TYR A 97 4.17 -6.09 -4.16
CA TYR A 97 5.22 -6.22 -3.15
C TYR A 97 4.94 -7.48 -2.32
N LEU A 98 5.94 -7.93 -1.54
CA LEU A 98 5.74 -9.02 -0.60
C LEU A 98 4.95 -8.49 0.61
N LYS A 99 3.67 -8.85 0.67
CA LYS A 99 2.75 -8.49 1.75
C LYS A 99 2.75 -9.58 2.82
N LEU A 100 2.95 -9.20 4.08
CA LEU A 100 2.99 -10.12 5.22
C LEU A 100 1.98 -9.68 6.29
N VAL A 101 0.99 -10.52 6.55
CA VAL A 101 -0.08 -10.25 7.53
C VAL A 101 0.13 -11.13 8.76
N ARG A 102 0.39 -10.48 9.89
CA ARG A 102 0.57 -11.10 11.21
C ARG A 102 -0.58 -10.66 12.12
N PRO A 103 -1.32 -11.59 12.74
CA PRO A 103 -2.39 -11.23 13.68
C PRO A 103 -1.85 -10.34 14.80
N GLY A 104 -2.61 -9.29 15.18
CA GLY A 104 -2.22 -8.37 16.25
C GLY A 104 -1.07 -7.40 15.93
N LEU A 105 -0.45 -7.49 14.74
CA LEU A 105 0.66 -6.64 14.34
C LEU A 105 0.36 -5.89 13.03
N PRO A 106 0.98 -4.72 12.79
CA PRO A 106 0.88 -4.03 11.51
C PRO A 106 1.32 -4.94 10.35
N THR A 107 0.52 -4.95 9.28
CA THR A 107 0.88 -5.62 8.01
C THR A 107 2.14 -4.99 7.46
N LEU A 108 3.12 -5.83 7.10
CA LEU A 108 4.36 -5.41 6.46
C LEU A 108 4.25 -5.53 4.94
N LEU A 109 4.89 -4.59 4.26
CA LEU A 109 4.92 -4.48 2.81
C LEU A 109 6.39 -4.36 2.44
N VAL A 110 6.98 -5.42 1.93
CA VAL A 110 8.40 -5.50 1.61
C VAL A 110 8.54 -5.30 0.11
N SER A 111 9.09 -4.16 -0.28
CA SER A 111 9.38 -3.80 -1.66
C SER A 111 10.88 -3.92 -1.91
N ALA A 112 11.29 -4.71 -2.89
CA ALA A 112 12.68 -4.65 -3.35
C ALA A 112 12.95 -3.35 -4.11
N VAL A 113 14.23 -3.00 -4.24
CA VAL A 113 14.67 -1.76 -4.91
C VAL A 113 14.45 -1.81 -6.42
N ASP A 114 14.58 -2.99 -7.03
CA ASP A 114 14.40 -3.21 -8.46
C ASP A 114 13.62 -4.49 -8.76
N ARG A 115 13.27 -4.68 -10.05
CA ARG A 115 12.48 -5.83 -10.51
C ARG A 115 13.23 -7.17 -10.37
N PRO A 116 14.51 -7.31 -10.75
CA PRO A 116 15.23 -8.57 -10.57
C PRO A 116 15.32 -9.00 -9.10
N THR A 117 15.62 -8.06 -8.20
CA THR A 117 15.70 -8.34 -6.76
C THR A 117 14.33 -8.66 -6.17
N ARG A 118 13.26 -8.05 -6.69
CA ARG A 118 11.88 -8.41 -6.34
C ARG A 118 11.59 -9.86 -6.70
N GLU A 119 11.85 -10.25 -7.95
CA GLU A 119 11.58 -11.62 -8.41
C GLU A 119 12.39 -12.65 -7.63
N ARG A 120 13.66 -12.33 -7.31
CA ARG A 120 14.51 -13.13 -6.42
C ARG A 120 13.89 -13.27 -5.02
N LEU A 121 13.51 -12.16 -4.38
CA LEU A 121 12.90 -12.15 -3.05
C LEU A 121 11.63 -13.00 -3.00
N LEU A 122 10.74 -12.84 -3.98
CA LEU A 122 9.48 -13.57 -4.04
C LEU A 122 9.73 -15.07 -4.21
N ARG A 123 10.64 -15.44 -5.11
CA ARG A 123 11.01 -16.84 -5.36
C ARG A 123 11.62 -17.51 -4.13
N GLU A 124 12.62 -16.86 -3.50
CA GLU A 124 13.27 -17.37 -2.30
C GLU A 124 12.25 -17.51 -1.15
N PHE A 125 11.38 -16.52 -0.97
CA PHE A 125 10.33 -16.57 0.05
C PHE A 125 9.35 -17.73 -0.18
N GLU A 126 8.83 -17.91 -1.40
CA GLU A 126 7.88 -18.98 -1.72
C GLU A 126 8.50 -20.36 -1.50
N GLN A 127 9.75 -20.56 -1.94
CA GLN A 127 10.50 -21.80 -1.76
C GLN A 127 10.74 -22.09 -0.27
N ALA A 128 11.20 -21.10 0.49
CA ALA A 128 11.48 -21.27 1.92
C ALA A 128 10.20 -21.52 2.72
N LEU A 129 9.10 -20.82 2.41
CA LEU A 129 7.81 -21.02 3.08
C LEU A 129 7.24 -22.42 2.79
N ALA A 130 7.33 -22.89 1.53
CA ALA A 130 6.91 -24.23 1.16
C ALA A 130 7.74 -25.29 1.91
N ALA A 131 9.06 -25.16 1.92
CA ALA A 131 9.97 -26.07 2.63
C ALA A 131 9.82 -26.01 4.16
N TRP A 132 9.43 -24.87 4.71
CA TRP A 132 9.08 -24.78 6.12
C TRP A 132 7.76 -25.52 6.40
N HIS A 133 6.74 -25.32 5.56
CA HIS A 133 5.43 -25.95 5.76
C HIS A 133 5.50 -27.49 5.70
N THR A 134 6.30 -28.06 4.80
CA THR A 134 6.49 -29.52 4.71
C THR A 134 7.16 -30.13 5.95
N ARG A 135 7.90 -29.33 6.73
CA ARG A 135 8.54 -29.75 7.98
C ARG A 135 7.62 -29.62 9.20
N GLN A 136 6.47 -28.98 9.08
CA GLN A 136 5.57 -28.76 10.21
C GLN A 136 4.67 -29.97 10.48
N PRO A 137 4.29 -30.20 11.75
CA PRO A 137 3.37 -31.28 12.11
C PRO A 137 1.99 -31.10 11.46
N ALA A 138 1.33 -32.24 11.19
CA ALA A 138 -0.02 -32.28 10.63
C ALA A 138 -0.99 -31.48 11.52
N GLY A 139 -1.71 -30.52 10.92
CA GLY A 139 -2.62 -29.62 11.63
C GLY A 139 -2.08 -28.20 11.87
N THR A 140 -0.81 -27.93 11.55
CA THR A 140 -0.27 -26.56 11.56
C THR A 140 -0.98 -25.72 10.49
N GLN A 141 -1.67 -24.65 10.90
CA GLN A 141 -2.37 -23.78 9.95
C GLN A 141 -1.38 -23.09 9.01
N ALA A 142 -1.50 -23.37 7.71
CA ALA A 142 -0.71 -22.71 6.69
C ALA A 142 -1.10 -21.24 6.54
N ALA A 143 -0.11 -20.37 6.38
CA ALA A 143 -0.35 -18.98 6.01
C ALA A 143 -1.03 -18.92 4.63
N ARG A 144 -2.22 -18.30 4.54
CA ARG A 144 -3.02 -18.29 3.32
C ARG A 144 -2.51 -17.24 2.32
N ARG A 145 -2.26 -17.64 1.07
CA ARG A 145 -1.99 -16.69 -0.02
C ARG A 145 -3.23 -15.84 -0.31
N THR A 146 -3.03 -14.54 -0.46
CA THR A 146 -4.07 -13.55 -0.76
C THR A 146 -3.66 -12.69 -1.94
N HIS A 147 -4.66 -12.33 -2.73
CA HIS A 147 -4.53 -11.45 -3.88
C HIS A 147 -5.43 -10.25 -3.68
N PHE A 148 -4.96 -9.07 -4.03
CA PHE A 148 -5.73 -7.84 -4.03
C PHE A 148 -6.49 -7.69 -5.35
N TYR A 149 -5.82 -7.85 -6.49
CA TYR A 149 -6.46 -7.86 -7.79
C TYR A 149 -7.39 -9.07 -7.94
N GLY A 150 -8.61 -8.84 -8.42
CA GLY A 150 -9.66 -9.88 -8.50
C GLY A 150 -10.28 -10.29 -7.16
N SER A 151 -9.93 -9.64 -6.04
CA SER A 151 -10.62 -9.81 -4.76
C SER A 151 -11.90 -8.96 -4.69
N THR A 152 -12.84 -9.33 -3.81
CA THR A 152 -14.06 -8.53 -3.54
C THR A 152 -13.72 -7.12 -3.09
N ALA A 153 -12.73 -6.98 -2.19
CA ALA A 153 -12.24 -5.68 -1.75
C ALA A 153 -11.65 -4.85 -2.90
N GLY A 154 -10.84 -5.49 -3.77
CA GLY A 154 -10.29 -4.83 -4.96
C GLY A 154 -11.39 -4.34 -5.90
N ARG A 155 -12.43 -5.15 -6.12
CA ARG A 155 -13.59 -4.78 -6.94
C ARG A 155 -14.39 -3.62 -6.35
N LEU A 156 -14.62 -3.61 -5.04
CA LEU A 156 -15.32 -2.51 -4.37
C LEU A 156 -14.54 -1.19 -4.48
N VAL A 157 -13.23 -1.23 -4.33
CA VAL A 157 -12.37 -0.05 -4.54
C VAL A 157 -12.42 0.40 -6.00
N GLY A 158 -12.35 -0.54 -6.95
CA GLY A 158 -12.51 -0.24 -8.37
C GLY A 158 -13.84 0.45 -8.68
N LEU A 159 -14.95 -0.07 -8.13
CA LEU A 159 -16.28 0.53 -8.25
C LEU A 159 -16.33 1.97 -7.69
N LEU A 160 -15.76 2.18 -6.50
CA LEU A 160 -15.70 3.50 -5.88
C LEU A 160 -14.93 4.50 -6.77
N ILE A 161 -13.79 4.09 -7.32
CA ILE A 161 -12.99 4.92 -8.22
C ILE A 161 -13.78 5.27 -9.49
N ILE A 162 -14.53 4.33 -10.06
CA ILE A 162 -15.40 4.58 -11.21
C ILE A 162 -16.43 5.66 -10.89
N VAL A 163 -17.15 5.49 -9.78
CA VAL A 163 -18.22 6.43 -9.38
C VAL A 163 -17.64 7.83 -9.15
N LEU A 164 -16.52 7.94 -8.45
CA LEU A 164 -15.87 9.23 -8.18
C LEU A 164 -15.30 9.87 -9.45
N GLY A 165 -14.60 9.10 -10.29
CA GLY A 165 -14.02 9.58 -11.54
C GLY A 165 -15.07 10.08 -12.52
N ALA A 166 -16.15 9.31 -12.70
CA ALA A 166 -17.29 9.70 -13.52
C ALA A 166 -17.98 10.95 -12.95
N GLY A 167 -18.20 10.99 -11.64
CA GLY A 167 -18.79 12.16 -10.96
C GLY A 167 -17.97 13.43 -11.16
N VAL A 168 -16.64 13.36 -11.02
CA VAL A 168 -15.74 14.49 -11.28
C VAL A 168 -15.80 14.92 -12.74
N ALA A 169 -15.80 13.98 -13.69
CA ALA A 169 -15.87 14.31 -15.10
C ALA A 169 -17.19 15.01 -15.47
N VAL A 170 -18.32 14.49 -14.99
CA VAL A 170 -19.65 15.11 -15.19
C VAL A 170 -19.70 16.49 -14.57
N MET A 171 -19.23 16.65 -13.33
CA MET A 171 -19.21 17.94 -12.64
C MET A 171 -18.35 18.96 -13.40
N ALA A 172 -17.16 18.56 -13.86
CA ALA A 172 -16.22 19.43 -14.58
C ALA A 172 -16.78 19.93 -15.92
N LEU A 173 -17.56 19.11 -16.61
CA LEU A 173 -18.26 19.47 -17.85
C LEU A 173 -19.52 20.32 -17.60
N SER A 174 -20.09 20.22 -16.40
CA SER A 174 -21.30 20.96 -16.00
C SER A 174 -20.98 22.35 -15.40
N LEU A 175 -19.71 22.71 -15.27
CA LEU A 175 -19.29 24.05 -14.85
C LEU A 175 -19.66 25.08 -15.93
N ARG A 176 -19.94 26.33 -15.51
CA ARG A 176 -20.17 27.46 -16.44
C ARG A 176 -19.01 27.66 -17.41
N GLU A 177 -17.79 27.40 -16.95
CA GLU A 177 -16.60 27.27 -17.77
C GLU A 177 -16.11 25.82 -17.69
N PRO A 178 -16.38 24.99 -18.71
CA PRO A 178 -16.02 23.58 -18.68
C PRO A 178 -14.51 23.39 -18.57
N SER A 179 -14.07 22.54 -17.64
CA SER A 179 -12.65 22.21 -17.51
C SER A 179 -12.34 20.86 -18.15
N MET A 180 -11.80 20.91 -19.36
CA MET A 180 -11.41 19.70 -20.10
C MET A 180 -10.31 18.91 -19.38
N SER A 181 -9.38 19.58 -18.69
CA SER A 181 -8.33 18.93 -17.91
C SER A 181 -8.90 18.10 -16.76
N LEU A 182 -9.84 18.67 -15.99
CA LEU A 182 -10.54 17.95 -14.91
C LEU A 182 -11.40 16.79 -15.45
N ALA A 183 -12.07 16.99 -16.59
CA ALA A 183 -12.85 15.94 -17.23
C ALA A 183 -11.98 14.76 -17.69
N ILE A 184 -10.82 15.03 -18.28
CA ILE A 184 -9.85 14.00 -18.69
C ILE A 184 -9.32 13.26 -17.47
N VAL A 185 -8.92 13.96 -16.41
CA VAL A 185 -8.43 13.34 -15.17
C VAL A 185 -9.50 12.45 -14.54
N GLY A 186 -10.75 12.91 -14.47
CA GLY A 186 -11.89 12.11 -13.99
C GLY A 186 -12.13 10.87 -14.85
N GLY A 187 -12.09 11.02 -16.17
CA GLY A 187 -12.23 9.91 -17.12
C GLY A 187 -11.12 8.86 -17.01
N LEU A 188 -9.86 9.29 -16.93
CA LEU A 188 -8.71 8.39 -16.70
C LEU A 188 -8.84 7.66 -15.35
N GLY A 189 -9.30 8.35 -14.31
CA GLY A 189 -9.62 7.74 -13.03
C GLY A 189 -10.66 6.63 -13.16
N ALA A 190 -11.77 6.89 -13.87
CA ALA A 190 -12.82 5.89 -14.10
C ALA A 190 -12.31 4.67 -14.89
N LEU A 191 -11.47 4.88 -15.92
CA LEU A 191 -10.85 3.78 -16.67
C LEU A 191 -9.95 2.91 -15.78
N PHE A 192 -9.16 3.53 -14.89
CA PHE A 192 -8.37 2.79 -13.91
C PHE A 192 -9.25 1.97 -12.96
N GLY A 193 -10.35 2.55 -12.49
CA GLY A 193 -11.33 1.83 -11.67
C GLY A 193 -11.95 0.63 -12.39
N LEU A 194 -12.23 0.72 -13.70
CA LEU A 194 -12.70 -0.40 -14.51
C LEU A 194 -11.66 -1.51 -14.61
N ALA A 195 -10.39 -1.18 -14.85
CA ALA A 195 -9.31 -2.17 -14.87
C ALA A 195 -9.21 -2.92 -13.54
N MET A 196 -9.40 -2.22 -12.42
CA MET A 196 -9.40 -2.81 -11.09
C MET A 196 -10.64 -3.67 -10.81
N LEU A 197 -11.82 -3.26 -11.30
CA LEU A 197 -13.09 -3.97 -11.16
C LEU A 197 -13.07 -5.31 -11.94
N PHE A 198 -12.50 -5.30 -13.14
CA PHE A 198 -12.42 -6.46 -14.02
C PHE A 198 -11.11 -7.24 -13.92
N GLY A 199 -10.17 -6.79 -13.09
CA GLY A 199 -8.90 -7.45 -12.85
C GLY A 199 -9.09 -8.92 -12.46
N ARG A 200 -8.34 -9.81 -13.11
CA ARG A 200 -8.35 -11.25 -12.81
C ARG A 200 -7.54 -11.55 -11.55
N ARG A 201 -7.84 -12.68 -10.91
CA ARG A 201 -6.99 -13.25 -9.86
C ARG A 201 -5.75 -13.81 -10.56
N GLY A 202 -4.59 -13.20 -10.33
CA GLY A 202 -3.29 -13.77 -10.70
C GLY A 202 -2.87 -14.86 -9.74
#